data_AF-A0A5B8N0Y5-F1
#
_entry.id   AF-A0A5B8N0Y5-F1
#
_cell.length_a   1.000
_cell.length_b   1.000
_cell.length_c   1.000
_cell.angle_alpha   90.00
_cell.angle_beta   90.00
_cell.angle_gamma   90.00
#
_symmetry.space_group_name_H-M   'P 1'
#
loop_
_entity.id
_entity.type
_entity.pdbx_description
1 polymer ?
#
loop_
_entity_poly.entity_id
_entity_poly.type
_entity_poly.pdbx_seq_one_letter_code
_entity_poly.pdbx_strand_id
1 'polypeptide(L)'
;MKSAVAVAKELKRLGCLPCLVLSSDARRTRETYARMTSMWADEDLPVRVEYLAEFYAGVFDRPATEVIMDAVYTNARSEDTVMVLGHNMGWELALNELVGPRGRAGAPVLEMKTADCFVLERDMEEWEDIFTSYGKWAIRHQIRSRNLLTTKEG
;
A
#
# COMPACT_ATOMS: atom_id res chain seq x y z
N MET A 1 0.07 3.96 17.31
CA MET A 1 -0.91 4.80 16.58
C MET A 1 -2.20 4.01 16.39
N LYS A 2 -3.36 4.52 16.84
CA LYS A 2 -4.66 3.83 16.70
C LYS A 2 -5.09 3.65 15.24
N SER A 3 -4.71 4.59 14.36
CA SER A 3 -5.00 4.58 12.93
C SER A 3 -4.48 3.34 12.20
N ALA A 4 -3.24 2.92 12.49
CA ALA A 4 -2.63 1.74 11.85
C ALA A 4 -3.41 0.46 12.18
N VAL A 5 -3.82 0.30 13.44
CA VAL A 5 -4.65 -0.81 13.90
C VAL A 5 -6.03 -0.80 13.22
N ALA A 6 -6.65 0.37 13.12
CA ALA A 6 -7.96 0.50 12.47
C ALA A 6 -7.90 0.12 10.98
N VAL A 7 -6.87 0.59 10.27
CA VAL A 7 -6.64 0.24 8.85
C VAL A 7 -6.38 -1.26 8.70
N ALA A 8 -5.58 -1.87 9.57
CA ALA A 8 -5.33 -3.30 9.54
C ALA A 8 -6.59 -4.15 9.76
N LYS A 9 -7.46 -3.73 10.69
CA LYS A 9 -8.78 -4.35 10.90
C LYS A 9 -9.67 -4.21 9.66
N GLU A 10 -9.66 -3.04 9.02
CA GLU A 10 -10.47 -2.80 7.83
C GLU A 10 -9.98 -3.62 6.63
N LEU A 11 -8.66 -3.73 6.43
CA LEU A 11 -8.07 -4.62 5.42
C LEU A 11 -8.49 -6.08 5.66
N LYS A 12 -8.46 -6.54 6.91
CA LYS A 12 -8.96 -7.87 7.28
C LYS A 12 -10.44 -8.04 6.93
N ARG A 13 -11.28 -7.08 7.32
CA ARG A 13 -12.73 -7.09 7.06
C ARG A 13 -13.05 -7.12 5.56
N LEU A 14 -12.24 -6.47 4.74
CA LEU A 14 -12.38 -6.40 3.29
C LEU A 14 -11.78 -7.62 2.56
N GLY A 15 -11.11 -8.53 3.27
CA GLY A 15 -10.40 -9.66 2.65
C GLY A 15 -9.19 -9.23 1.81
N CYS A 16 -8.55 -8.12 2.17
CA CYS A 16 -7.42 -7.53 1.44
C CYS A 16 -6.12 -7.58 2.25
N LEU A 17 -5.89 -8.67 2.99
CA LEU A 17 -4.63 -8.84 3.72
C LEU A 17 -3.47 -9.09 2.74
N PRO A 18 -2.32 -8.43 2.93
CA PRO A 18 -1.17 -8.64 2.05
C PRO A 18 -0.51 -9.98 2.30
N CYS A 19 0.02 -10.60 1.24
CA CYS A 19 0.92 -11.74 1.31
C CYS A 19 2.37 -11.28 1.50
N LEU A 20 2.71 -10.12 0.93
CA LEU A 20 4.02 -9.48 1.02
C LEU A 20 3.87 -8.01 1.45
N VAL A 21 4.69 -7.57 2.40
CA VAL A 21 4.82 -6.17 2.80
C VAL A 21 6.22 -5.68 2.48
N LEU A 22 6.31 -4.70 1.59
CA LEU A 22 7.53 -3.95 1.32
C LEU A 22 7.45 -2.65 2.10
N SER A 23 8.37 -2.43 3.03
CA SER A 23 8.31 -1.28 3.93
C SER A 23 9.62 -0.51 3.92
N SER A 24 9.57 0.81 4.02
CA SER A 24 10.74 1.59 4.43
C SER A 24 11.30 1.03 5.75
N ASP A 25 12.62 1.03 5.90
CA ASP A 25 13.31 0.57 7.10
C ASP A 25 13.30 1.59 8.25
N ALA A 26 12.79 2.80 8.01
CA ALA A 26 12.63 3.84 9.02
C ALA A 26 11.85 3.35 10.26
N ARG A 27 12.24 3.86 11.43
CA ARG A 27 11.62 3.46 12.71
C ARG A 27 10.09 3.60 12.71
N ARG A 28 9.56 4.69 12.15
CA ARG A 28 8.11 4.97 12.11
C ARG A 28 7.33 3.96 11.25
N THR A 29 7.91 3.45 10.17
CA THR A 29 7.26 2.45 9.30
C THR A 29 7.29 1.07 9.95
N ARG A 30 8.41 0.69 10.60
CA ARG A 30 8.50 -0.54 11.43
C ARG A 30 7.47 -0.55 12.56
N GLU A 31 7.35 0.55 13.30
CA GLU A 31 6.35 0.70 14.37
C GLU A 31 4.90 0.67 13.85
N THR A 32 4.66 1.12 12.62
CA THR A 32 3.35 1.05 11.97
C THR A 32 3.03 -0.39 11.61
N TYR A 33 3.95 -1.08 10.92
CA TYR A 33 3.81 -2.50 10.54
C TYR A 33 3.57 -3.40 11.76
N ALA A 34 4.38 -3.28 12.81
CA ALA A 34 4.24 -4.09 14.03
C ALA A 34 2.86 -3.96 14.70
N ARG A 35 2.20 -2.81 14.55
CA ARG A 35 0.84 -2.58 15.06
C ARG A 35 -0.25 -3.09 14.14
N MET A 36 0.03 -3.17 12.83
CA MET A 36 -0.89 -3.76 11.88
C MET A 36 -0.92 -5.27 12.03
N THR A 37 0.26 -5.92 12.09
CA THR A 37 0.40 -7.37 12.17
C THR A 37 -0.12 -7.97 13.47
N SER A 38 -0.13 -7.22 14.57
CA SER A 38 -0.78 -7.68 15.82
C SER A 38 -2.27 -7.98 15.65
N MET A 39 -2.92 -7.48 14.58
CA MET A 39 -4.32 -7.77 14.25
C MET A 39 -4.48 -8.95 13.27
N TRP A 40 -3.39 -9.41 12.68
CA TRP A 40 -3.36 -10.49 11.68
C TRP A 40 -2.77 -11.78 12.25
N ALA A 41 -2.30 -11.76 13.49
CA ALA A 41 -1.60 -12.88 14.12
C ALA A 41 -2.41 -14.18 14.24
N ASP A 42 -3.75 -14.10 14.19
CA ASP A 42 -4.64 -15.27 14.23
C ASP A 42 -4.92 -15.86 12.83
N GLU A 43 -4.45 -15.20 11.76
CA GLU A 43 -4.51 -15.75 10.41
C GLU A 43 -3.22 -16.57 10.20
N ASP A 44 -3.32 -17.83 9.78
CA ASP A 44 -2.19 -18.68 9.37
C ASP A 44 -1.52 -18.17 8.06
N LEU A 45 -1.44 -16.85 7.89
CA LEU A 45 -0.85 -16.16 6.76
C LEU A 45 0.53 -15.65 7.18
N PRO A 46 1.63 -16.32 6.80
CA PRO A 46 2.96 -15.76 6.98
C PRO A 46 3.11 -14.56 6.04
N VAL A 47 2.77 -13.37 6.53
CA VAL A 47 3.03 -12.12 5.81
C VAL A 47 4.54 -11.93 5.76
N ARG A 48 5.13 -12.16 4.59
CA ARG A 48 6.54 -11.88 4.36
C ARG A 48 6.74 -10.38 4.40
N VAL A 49 7.79 -9.92 5.09
CA VAL A 49 8.13 -8.50 5.17
C VAL A 49 9.56 -8.27 4.73
N GLU A 50 9.73 -7.32 3.81
CA GLU A 50 11.04 -6.85 3.37
C GLU A 50 11.18 -5.35 3.73
N TYR A 51 12.30 -5.00 4.37
CA TYR A 51 12.60 -3.62 4.72
C TYR A 51 13.60 -3.03 3.73
N LEU A 52 13.16 -1.99 3.01
CA LEU A 52 13.90 -1.40 1.89
C LEU A 52 14.30 0.03 2.21
N ALA A 53 15.61 0.30 2.24
CA ALA A 53 16.14 1.65 2.45
C ALA A 53 15.72 2.60 1.31
N GLU A 54 15.53 2.08 0.10
CA GLU A 54 15.10 2.84 -1.07
C GLU A 54 13.71 3.45 -0.92
N PHE A 55 12.82 2.86 -0.10
CA PHE A 55 11.50 3.41 0.19
C PHE A 55 11.57 4.70 1.04
N TYR A 56 12.73 5.00 1.61
CA TYR A 56 13.01 6.27 2.27
C TYR A 56 13.92 7.18 1.43
N ALA A 57 15.05 6.65 0.94
CA ALA A 57 16.08 7.45 0.27
C ALA A 57 15.96 7.47 -1.26
N GLY A 58 15.53 6.38 -1.90
CA GLY A 58 15.54 6.23 -3.35
C GLY A 58 14.55 7.15 -4.08
N VAL A 59 13.49 7.59 -3.39
CA VAL A 59 12.49 8.53 -3.93
C VAL A 59 13.01 9.95 -4.10
N PHE A 60 14.23 10.26 -3.63
CA PHE A 60 14.88 11.55 -3.90
C PHE A 60 15.60 11.57 -5.26
N ASP A 61 16.01 10.40 -5.76
CA ASP A 61 16.82 10.28 -6.98
C ASP A 61 15.98 9.90 -8.21
N ARG A 62 14.84 9.21 -8.00
CA ARG A 62 13.92 8.78 -9.07
C ARG A 62 12.46 8.76 -8.61
N PRO A 63 11.48 8.77 -9.54
CA PRO A 63 10.06 8.77 -9.18
C PRO A 63 9.69 7.62 -8.24
N ALA A 64 8.86 7.91 -7.24
CA ALA A 64 8.44 6.89 -6.25
C ALA A 64 7.74 5.69 -6.89
N THR A 65 7.04 5.90 -8.00
CA THR A 65 6.40 4.81 -8.76
C THR A 65 7.42 3.83 -9.31
N GLU A 66 8.55 4.30 -9.86
CA GLU A 66 9.62 3.43 -10.34
C GLU A 66 10.25 2.64 -9.19
N VAL A 67 10.53 3.29 -8.05
CA VAL A 67 11.03 2.61 -6.85
C VAL A 67 10.08 1.51 -6.39
N ILE A 68 8.77 1.79 -6.39
CA ILE A 68 7.73 0.84 -6.00
C ILE A 68 7.66 -0.32 -6.99
N MET A 69 7.62 -0.03 -8.29
CA MET A 69 7.51 -1.06 -9.33
C MET A 69 8.72 -2.00 -9.33
N ASP A 70 9.94 -1.47 -9.25
CA ASP A 70 11.16 -2.27 -9.16
C ASP A 70 11.17 -3.16 -7.92
N ALA A 71 10.77 -2.60 -6.78
CA ALA A 71 10.72 -3.35 -5.53
C ALA A 71 9.66 -4.45 -5.57
N VAL A 72 8.49 -4.18 -6.14
CA VAL A 72 7.44 -5.18 -6.35
C VAL A 72 7.94 -6.25 -7.30
N TYR A 73 8.46 -5.90 -8.46
CA TYR A 73 9.01 -6.85 -9.43
C TYR A 73 10.11 -7.75 -8.85
N THR A 74 11.02 -7.17 -8.07
CA THR A 74 12.16 -7.91 -7.47
C THR A 74 11.72 -8.85 -6.35
N ASN A 75 10.71 -8.45 -5.56
CA ASN A 75 10.39 -9.14 -4.32
C ASN A 75 9.10 -9.95 -4.39
N ALA A 76 8.11 -9.54 -5.17
CA ALA A 76 6.88 -10.29 -5.38
C ALA A 76 7.20 -11.51 -6.24
N ARG A 77 7.11 -12.69 -5.64
CA ARG A 77 7.35 -13.98 -6.29
C ARG A 77 6.03 -14.43 -6.92
N SER A 78 5.26 -15.18 -6.15
CA SER A 78 3.90 -15.65 -6.52
C SER A 78 2.83 -15.00 -5.63
N GLU A 79 3.18 -13.94 -4.90
CA GLU A 79 2.25 -13.23 -4.04
C GLU A 79 1.29 -12.36 -4.85
N ASP A 80 -0.01 -12.65 -4.76
CA ASP A 80 -1.06 -11.89 -5.46
C ASP A 80 -1.31 -10.50 -4.87
N THR A 81 -1.00 -10.30 -3.59
CA THR A 81 -1.26 -9.04 -2.87
C THR A 81 0.00 -8.52 -2.19
N VAL A 82 0.48 -7.38 -2.69
CA VAL A 82 1.67 -6.69 -2.16
C VAL A 82 1.25 -5.35 -1.54
N MET A 83 1.66 -5.13 -0.30
CA MET A 83 1.50 -3.84 0.37
C MET A 83 2.82 -3.08 0.37
N VAL A 84 2.78 -1.80 -0.03
CA VAL A 84 3.92 -0.89 0.03
C VAL A 84 3.74 0.17 1.11
N LEU A 85 4.63 0.20 2.09
CA LEU A 85 4.62 1.13 3.23
C LEU A 85 5.79 2.12 3.12
N GLY A 86 5.47 3.38 2.82
CA GLY A 86 6.47 4.44 2.70
C GLY A 86 5.96 5.78 3.20
N HIS A 87 6.40 6.83 2.52
CA HIS A 87 6.26 8.21 2.99
C HIS A 87 5.58 9.09 1.94
N ASN A 88 4.74 10.00 2.40
CA ASN A 88 4.26 11.10 1.57
C ASN A 88 5.40 12.14 1.42
N MET A 89 5.52 12.87 0.31
CA MET A 89 4.60 13.01 -0.83
C MET A 89 4.75 11.93 -1.91
N GLY A 90 5.86 11.19 -1.94
CA GLY A 90 6.16 10.21 -3.01
C GLY A 90 5.05 9.17 -3.24
N TRP A 91 4.49 8.61 -2.16
CA TRP A 91 3.41 7.62 -2.26
C TRP A 91 2.11 8.20 -2.87
N GLU A 92 1.80 9.46 -2.59
CA GLU A 92 0.63 10.13 -3.16
C GLU A 92 0.78 10.35 -4.66
N LEU A 93 1.97 10.74 -5.11
CA LEU A 93 2.29 10.85 -6.53
C LEU A 93 2.20 9.49 -7.21
N ALA A 94 2.79 8.45 -6.61
CA ALA A 94 2.76 7.10 -7.15
C ALA A 94 1.34 6.54 -7.27
N LEU A 95 0.51 6.77 -6.26
CA LEU A 95 -0.92 6.44 -6.30
C LEU A 95 -1.60 7.08 -7.51
N ASN A 96 -1.35 8.37 -7.77
CA ASN A 96 -1.99 9.07 -8.88
C ASN A 96 -1.47 8.62 -10.25
N GLU A 97 -0.18 8.26 -10.36
CA GLU A 97 0.43 7.73 -11.58
C GLU A 97 -0.06 6.31 -11.91
N LEU A 98 -0.14 5.43 -10.91
CA LEU A 98 -0.65 4.06 -11.06
C LEU A 98 -2.12 4.04 -11.49
N VAL A 99 -2.96 4.86 -10.85
CA VAL A 99 -4.40 4.90 -11.13
C VAL A 99 -4.70 5.68 -12.41
N GLY A 100 -4.01 6.81 -12.64
CA GLY A 100 -4.24 7.70 -13.78
C GLY A 100 -5.68 8.26 -13.86
N PRO A 101 -6.00 9.03 -14.91
CA PRO A 101 -7.32 9.66 -15.05
C PRO A 101 -8.46 8.65 -15.21
N ARG A 102 -8.21 7.53 -15.90
CA ARG A 102 -9.22 6.49 -16.16
C ARG A 102 -9.56 5.72 -14.89
N GLY A 103 -8.56 5.30 -14.12
CA GLY A 103 -8.78 4.59 -12.86
C GLY A 103 -9.45 5.44 -11.77
N ARG A 104 -9.42 6.78 -11.90
CA ARG A 104 -10.16 7.71 -11.03
C ARG A 104 -11.64 7.87 -11.40
N ALA A 105 -12.09 7.36 -12.55
CA ALA A 105 -13.48 7.48 -13.01
C ALA A 105 -14.06 8.92 -12.93
N GLY A 106 -13.24 9.93 -13.26
CA GLY A 106 -13.62 11.34 -13.19
C GLY A 106 -13.47 12.00 -11.81
N ALA A 107 -13.00 11.26 -10.80
CA ALA A 107 -12.68 11.83 -9.49
C ALA A 107 -11.46 12.76 -9.53
N PRO A 108 -11.37 13.74 -8.60
CA PRO A 108 -10.20 14.61 -8.48
C PRO A 108 -8.93 13.81 -8.16
N VAL A 109 -7.78 14.47 -8.30
CA VAL A 109 -6.47 13.94 -7.88
C VAL A 109 -6.56 13.39 -6.46
N LEU A 110 -5.99 12.21 -6.26
CA LEU A 110 -6.07 11.49 -5.00
C LEU A 110 -5.10 12.11 -4.00
N GLU A 111 -5.60 12.48 -2.84
CA GLU A 111 -4.75 12.86 -1.71
C GLU A 111 -4.55 11.68 -0.77
N MET A 112 -3.39 11.60 -0.11
CA MET A 112 -3.08 10.66 0.96
C MET A 112 -2.77 11.41 2.24
N LYS A 113 -3.45 11.07 3.34
CA LYS A 113 -3.05 11.50 4.69
C LYS A 113 -2.30 10.37 5.40
N THR A 114 -1.64 10.71 6.51
CA THR A 114 -0.92 9.73 7.34
C THR A 114 -1.80 8.53 7.66
N ALA A 115 -1.28 7.32 7.42
CA ALA A 115 -1.96 6.05 7.63
C ALA A 115 -3.19 5.79 6.75
N ASP A 116 -3.48 6.60 5.75
CA ASP A 116 -4.42 6.19 4.70
C ASP A 116 -3.85 5.02 3.90
N CYS A 117 -4.74 4.15 3.42
CA CYS A 117 -4.40 3.02 2.58
C CYS A 117 -5.36 2.97 1.40
N PHE A 118 -4.82 2.67 0.22
CA PHE A 118 -5.60 2.46 -0.99
C PHE A 118 -5.34 1.04 -1.47
N VAL A 119 -6.42 0.31 -1.71
CA VAL A 119 -6.35 -1.01 -2.35
C VAL A 119 -6.56 -0.78 -3.82
N LEU A 120 -5.52 -1.04 -4.60
CA LEU A 120 -5.55 -0.98 -6.06
C LEU A 120 -5.68 -2.39 -6.61
N GLU A 121 -6.37 -2.53 -7.74
CA GLU A 121 -6.51 -3.81 -8.44
C GLU A 121 -6.19 -3.66 -9.92
N ARG A 122 -5.59 -4.71 -10.47
CA ARG A 122 -5.24 -4.83 -11.87
C ARG A 122 -5.11 -6.31 -12.22
N ASP A 123 -5.79 -6.72 -13.28
CA ASP A 123 -5.54 -8.04 -13.89
C ASP A 123 -4.20 -8.00 -14.63
N MET A 124 -3.28 -8.84 -14.18
CA MET A 124 -1.96 -9.07 -14.77
C MET A 124 -1.69 -10.58 -14.76
N GLU A 125 -0.94 -11.06 -15.75
CA GLU A 125 -0.52 -12.47 -15.78
C GLU A 125 0.69 -12.68 -14.86
N GLU A 126 1.63 -11.73 -14.88
CA GLU A 126 2.85 -11.76 -14.07
C GLU A 126 3.20 -10.36 -13.56
N TRP A 127 3.99 -10.28 -12.47
CA TRP A 127 4.47 -8.99 -11.95
C TRP A 127 5.40 -8.24 -12.91
N GLU A 128 5.98 -8.90 -13.93
CA GLU A 128 6.74 -8.26 -15.02
C GLU A 128 5.89 -7.20 -15.75
N ASP A 129 4.57 -7.41 -15.86
CA ASP A 129 3.66 -6.47 -16.54
C ASP A 129 3.51 -5.14 -15.81
N ILE A 130 3.96 -5.06 -14.55
CA ILE A 130 3.81 -3.87 -13.71
C ILE A 130 4.44 -2.63 -14.36
N PHE A 131 5.54 -2.77 -15.09
CA PHE A 131 6.22 -1.66 -15.75
C PHE A 131 5.40 -1.01 -16.88
N THR A 132 4.39 -1.71 -17.38
CA THR A 132 3.47 -1.18 -18.41
C THR A 132 2.10 -0.80 -17.82
N SER A 133 1.95 -0.86 -16.49
CA SER A 133 0.66 -0.76 -15.80
C SER A 133 0.24 0.68 -15.42
N TYR A 134 1.07 1.69 -15.70
CA TYR A 134 0.77 3.09 -15.42
C TYR A 134 -0.62 3.52 -15.91
N GLY A 135 -1.39 4.16 -15.04
CA GLY A 135 -2.73 4.65 -15.32
C GLY A 135 -3.79 3.58 -15.59
N LYS A 136 -3.50 2.31 -15.31
CA LYS A 136 -4.39 1.16 -15.57
C LYS A 136 -4.93 0.50 -14.31
N TRP A 137 -4.48 0.93 -13.13
CA TRP A 137 -4.96 0.39 -11.86
C TRP A 137 -6.33 0.99 -11.50
N ALA A 138 -7.26 0.14 -11.10
CA ALA A 138 -8.54 0.58 -10.54
C ALA A 138 -8.42 0.72 -9.02
N ILE A 139 -9.14 1.69 -8.44
CA ILE A 139 -9.25 1.80 -6.99
C ILE A 139 -10.37 0.87 -6.53
N ARG A 140 -10.00 -0.23 -5.87
CA ARG A 140 -10.97 -1.14 -5.25
C ARG A 140 -11.52 -0.57 -3.96
N HIS A 141 -10.63 -0.07 -3.08
CA HIS A 141 -11.01 0.51 -1.79
C HIS A 141 -10.17 1.74 -1.43
N GLN A 142 -10.81 2.75 -0.83
CA GLN A 142 -10.14 3.90 -0.21
C GLN A 142 -10.33 3.84 1.31
N ILE A 143 -9.30 3.42 2.03
CA ILE A 143 -9.33 3.26 3.48
C ILE A 143 -8.76 4.53 4.11
N ARG A 144 -9.67 5.43 4.50
CA ARG A 144 -9.33 6.70 5.14
C ARG A 144 -9.22 6.51 6.64
N SER A 145 -8.00 6.62 7.16
CA SER A 145 -7.71 6.32 8.57
C SER A 145 -8.55 7.17 9.53
N ARG A 146 -8.81 8.42 9.18
CA ARG A 146 -9.64 9.35 9.98
C ARG A 146 -11.09 8.89 10.10
N ASN A 147 -11.65 8.27 9.05
CA ASN A 147 -13.05 7.85 9.03
C ASN A 147 -13.27 6.64 9.95
N LEU A 148 -12.25 5.79 10.08
CA LEU A 148 -12.28 4.61 10.94
C LEU A 148 -12.19 4.93 12.44
N LEU A 149 -11.67 6.11 12.79
CA LEU A 149 -11.52 6.55 14.19
C LEU A 149 -12.75 7.29 14.72
N THR A 150 -13.66 7.72 13.83
CA THR A 150 -14.87 8.46 14.18
C THR A 150 -16.11 7.59 14.30
N THR A 151 -16.08 6.37 13.75
CA THR A 151 -17.07 5.33 14.03
C THR A 151 -16.87 4.85 15.46
N LYS A 152 -17.58 5.48 16.40
CA LYS A 152 -17.84 4.88 17.71
C LYS A 152 -18.52 3.53 17.46
N GLU A 153 -17.99 2.50 18.09
CA GLU A 153 -18.69 1.23 18.27
C GLU A 153 -20.10 1.54 18.81
N GLY A 154 -21.11 1.20 18.02
CA GLY A 154 -22.51 1.15 18.45
C GLY A 154 -22.85 -0.25 18.89
#